data_AF-A0A0G1KM64-F1
#
_entry.id   AF-A0A0G1KM64-F1
#
_cell.length_a   1.000
_cell.length_b   1.000
_cell.length_c   1.000
_cell.angle_alpha   90.00
_cell.angle_beta   90.00
_cell.angle_gamma   90.00
#
_symmetry.space_group_name_H-M   'P 1'
#
loop_
_entity.id
_entity.type
_entity.pdbx_description
1 polymer ?
#
loop_
_entity_poly.entity_id
_entity_poly.type
_entity_poly.pdbx_seq_one_letter_code
_entity_poly.pdbx_strand_id
1 'polypeptide(L)'
;MKIVITGGHHTSALPVIKILQTDYSDVEIVWFGHKYSAAGDKNPTLEYREITALGIPFYHIHAGKFYKTYNLVRLAKIPFSLAQCFFLLIKIKPRLILSFGGYVSVPVVIAGYLLRIRSVIHEQTVVAGWANRVAAKFAGKILVSWERSKKYFPAH
;
A
#
# COMPACT_ATOMS: atom_id res chain seq x y z
N MET A 1 16.63 -3.24 -9.01
CA MET A 1 15.18 -3.55 -9.16
C MET A 1 14.35 -2.57 -8.34
N LYS A 2 13.20 -2.09 -8.83
CA LYS A 2 12.30 -1.22 -8.05
C LYS A 2 11.17 -2.01 -7.36
N ILE A 3 10.93 -1.72 -6.09
CA ILE A 3 9.80 -2.23 -5.32
C ILE A 3 8.97 -1.04 -4.82
N VAL A 4 7.66 -1.10 -5.07
CA VAL A 4 6.72 -0.15 -4.46
C VAL A 4 6.21 -0.76 -3.16
N ILE A 5 6.38 -0.05 -2.05
CA ILE A 5 5.79 -0.41 -0.76
C ILE A 5 4.64 0.54 -0.46
N THR A 6 3.54 0.01 0.08
CA THR A 6 2.39 0.83 0.48
C THR A 6 1.73 0.26 1.71
N GLY A 7 1.15 1.14 2.54
CA GLY A 7 0.08 0.75 3.42
C GLY A 7 -0.05 1.57 4.71
N GLY A 8 -1.16 1.37 5.41
CA GLY A 8 -1.49 2.12 6.64
C GLY A 8 -0.67 1.72 7.86
N HIS A 9 0.03 0.58 7.83
CA HIS A 9 0.85 0.07 8.93
C HIS A 9 2.35 0.20 8.62
N HIS A 10 2.81 1.43 8.37
CA HIS A 10 4.20 1.72 8.01
C HIS A 10 5.22 1.16 9.00
N THR A 11 4.93 1.20 10.30
CA THR A 11 5.79 0.62 11.35
C THR A 11 6.09 -0.85 11.13
N SER A 12 5.14 -1.61 10.58
CA SER A 12 5.33 -3.02 10.23
C SER A 12 6.19 -3.23 8.99
N ALA A 13 6.29 -2.22 8.12
CA ALA A 13 7.13 -2.25 6.94
C ALA A 13 8.59 -1.92 7.25
N LEU A 14 8.86 -1.16 8.32
CA LEU A 14 10.22 -0.70 8.66
C LEU A 14 11.26 -1.83 8.80
N PRO A 15 10.98 -2.96 9.48
CA PRO A 15 11.94 -4.06 9.56
C PRO A 15 12.24 -4.68 8.19
N VAL A 16 11.22 -4.77 7.32
CA VAL A 16 11.38 -5.28 5.96
C VAL A 16 12.19 -4.32 5.11
N ILE A 17 11.91 -3.01 5.20
CA ILE A 17 12.69 -1.96 4.54
C ILE A 17 14.16 -2.05 4.95
N LYS A 18 14.44 -2.19 6.25
CA LYS A 18 15.81 -2.28 6.76
C LYS A 18 16.55 -3.48 6.17
N ILE A 19 15.93 -4.66 6.15
CA ILE A 19 16.51 -5.86 5.55
C ILE A 19 16.74 -5.67 4.05
N LEU A 20 15.76 -5.11 3.31
CA LEU A 20 15.90 -4.84 1.88
C LEU A 20 17.04 -3.87 1.59
N GLN A 21 17.21 -2.81 2.37
CA GLN A 21 18.30 -1.85 2.19
C GLN A 21 19.67 -2.41 2.58
N THR A 22 19.74 -3.30 3.59
CA THR A 22 21.01 -3.84 4.10
C THR A 22 21.51 -5.00 3.25
N ASP A 23 20.62 -5.93 2.90
CA ASP A 23 20.99 -7.22 2.32
C ASP A 23 20.85 -7.22 0.78
N TYR A 24 20.12 -6.26 0.21
CA TYR A 24 19.82 -6.20 -1.23
C TYR A 24 20.12 -4.80 -1.81
N SER A 25 21.41 -4.53 -2.05
CA SER A 25 21.89 -3.23 -2.54
C SER A 25 21.37 -2.83 -3.92
N ASP A 26 20.87 -3.77 -4.72
CA ASP A 26 20.27 -3.51 -6.02
C ASP A 26 18.78 -3.12 -5.93
N VAL A 27 18.16 -3.20 -4.75
CA VAL A 27 16.73 -2.89 -4.55
C VAL A 27 16.51 -1.41 -4.24
N GLU A 28 15.82 -0.74 -5.16
CA GLU A 28 15.31 0.61 -4.98
C GLU A 28 13.89 0.57 -4.43
N ILE A 29 13.67 1.17 -3.27
CA ILE A 29 12.36 1.23 -2.63
C ILE A 29 11.68 2.56 -2.98
N VAL A 30 10.40 2.49 -3.31
CA VAL A 30 9.51 3.65 -3.46
C VAL A 30 8.30 3.47 -2.55
N TRP A 31 7.87 4.51 -1.86
CA TRP A 31 6.73 4.43 -0.95
C TRP A 31 5.50 5.15 -1.50
N PHE A 32 4.35 4.47 -1.49
CA PHE A 32 3.04 5.05 -1.82
C PHE A 32 2.20 5.17 -0.56
N GLY A 33 1.90 6.41 -0.17
CA GLY A 33 1.32 6.69 1.15
C GLY A 33 0.43 7.93 1.19
N HIS A 34 -0.05 8.25 2.39
CA HIS A 34 -0.82 9.46 2.64
C HIS A 34 0.01 10.46 3.46
N LYS A 35 0.30 11.63 2.88
CA LYS A 35 1.11 12.67 3.52
C LYS A 35 0.36 13.36 4.67
N TYR A 36 -0.97 13.43 4.59
CA TYR A 36 -1.82 14.15 5.54
C TYR A 36 -2.97 13.27 6.03
N SER A 37 -3.35 13.40 7.31
CA SER A 37 -4.35 12.53 7.95
C SER A 37 -5.78 12.83 7.51
N ALA A 38 -6.06 14.11 7.23
CA ALA A 38 -7.37 14.61 6.83
C ALA A 38 -7.24 15.72 5.77
N ALA A 39 -8.34 16.00 5.07
CA ALA A 39 -8.39 17.14 4.15
C ALA A 39 -8.25 18.45 4.94
N GLY A 40 -7.30 19.29 4.54
CA GLY A 40 -6.99 20.56 5.23
C GLY A 40 -5.98 20.44 6.38
N ASP A 41 -5.57 19.22 6.73
CA ASP A 41 -4.45 19.02 7.67
C ASP A 41 -3.15 19.50 7.01
N LYS A 42 -2.39 20.30 7.76
CA LYS A 42 -1.10 20.85 7.31
C LYS A 42 0.08 20.05 7.85
N ASN A 43 -0.15 19.21 8.86
CA ASN A 43 0.90 18.44 9.52
C ASN A 43 1.12 17.12 8.78
N PRO A 44 2.36 16.81 8.37
CA PRO A 44 2.66 15.54 7.76
C PRO A 44 2.46 14.39 8.74
N THR A 45 1.99 13.25 8.24
CA THR A 45 1.85 12.02 9.02
C THR A 45 3.20 11.52 9.53
N LEU A 46 3.19 10.73 10.61
CA LEU A 46 4.39 10.03 11.08
C LEU A 46 4.97 9.12 9.98
N GLU A 47 4.09 8.43 9.24
CA GLU A 47 4.44 7.65 8.05
C GLU A 47 5.29 8.46 7.07
N TYR A 48 4.84 9.65 6.68
CA TYR A 48 5.60 10.49 5.77
C TYR A 48 6.98 10.86 6.33
N ARG A 49 7.03 11.26 7.60
CA ARG A 49 8.27 11.70 8.25
C ARG A 49 9.29 10.57 8.36
N GLU A 50 8.89 9.40 8.85
CA GLU A 50 9.79 8.26 9.03
C GLU A 50 10.29 7.72 7.69
N ILE A 51 9.41 7.56 6.71
CA ILE A 51 9.79 7.02 5.41
C ILE A 51 10.74 7.98 4.67
N THR A 52 10.47 9.28 4.70
CA THR A 52 11.36 10.26 4.05
C THR A 52 12.69 10.44 4.79
N ALA A 53 12.72 10.28 6.12
CA ALA A 53 13.97 10.27 6.88
C ALA A 53 14.90 9.09 6.50
N LEU A 54 14.35 8.00 5.96
CA LEU A 54 15.11 6.87 5.42
C LEU A 54 15.60 7.10 3.98
N GLY A 55 15.40 8.29 3.42
CA GLY A 55 15.77 8.62 2.04
C GLY A 55 14.90 7.97 0.97
N ILE A 56 13.74 7.42 1.34
CA ILE A 56 12.84 6.71 0.42
C ILE A 56 11.94 7.71 -0.30
N PRO A 57 11.88 7.71 -1.66
CA PRO A 57 10.94 8.52 -2.42
C PRO A 57 9.50 8.24 -2.01
N PHE A 58 8.80 9.29 -1.56
CA PHE A 58 7.42 9.21 -1.10
C PHE A 58 6.45 9.83 -2.13
N TYR A 59 5.49 9.04 -2.59
CA TYR A 59 4.42 9.50 -3.47
C TYR A 59 3.11 9.59 -2.70
N HIS A 60 2.56 10.80 -2.62
CA HIS A 60 1.26 11.02 -2.00
C HIS A 60 0.12 10.52 -2.89
N ILE A 61 -0.60 9.52 -2.39
CA ILE A 61 -1.80 8.98 -3.04
C ILE A 61 -3.04 9.64 -2.46
N HIS A 62 -3.87 10.21 -3.33
CA HIS A 62 -5.11 10.89 -2.96
C HIS A 62 -6.28 9.90 -2.81
N ALA A 63 -6.06 8.83 -2.05
CA ALA A 63 -7.08 7.83 -1.79
C ALA A 63 -8.12 8.34 -0.77
N GLY A 64 -9.38 7.92 -0.95
CA GLY A 64 -10.46 8.16 0.01
C GLY A 64 -10.55 7.03 1.03
N LYS A 65 -10.99 7.32 2.27
CA LYS A 65 -11.40 6.27 3.20
C LYS A 65 -12.73 5.68 2.71
N PHE A 66 -12.71 4.45 2.20
CA PHE A 66 -13.84 3.80 1.52
C PHE A 66 -14.82 3.06 2.44
N TYR A 67 -14.62 3.11 3.76
CA TYR A 67 -15.51 2.43 4.71
C TYR A 67 -16.72 3.31 5.08
N LYS A 68 -17.93 2.72 5.01
CA LYS A 68 -19.20 3.29 5.48
C LYS A 68 -19.45 4.74 5.03
N THR A 69 -19.33 5.05 3.74
CA THR A 69 -19.64 6.39 3.24
C THR A 69 -20.55 6.35 2.02
N TYR A 70 -21.65 7.10 2.09
CA TYR A 70 -22.54 7.41 0.97
C TYR A 70 -22.18 8.75 0.32
N ASN A 71 -21.04 9.35 0.70
CA ASN A 71 -20.62 10.65 0.21
C ASN A 71 -20.02 10.51 -1.19
N LEU A 72 -20.70 11.08 -2.19
CA LEU A 72 -20.31 11.04 -3.61
C LEU A 72 -18.88 11.54 -3.86
N VAL A 73 -18.40 12.55 -3.11
CA VAL A 73 -17.03 13.06 -3.25
C VAL A 73 -16.00 12.03 -2.76
N ARG A 74 -16.30 11.25 -1.72
CA ARG A 74 -15.42 10.18 -1.24
C ARG A 74 -15.42 8.97 -2.18
N LEU A 75 -16.56 8.69 -2.82
CA LEU A 75 -16.69 7.67 -3.88
C LEU A 75 -15.91 8.07 -5.13
N ALA A 76 -15.96 9.34 -5.55
CA ALA A 76 -15.21 9.87 -6.70
C ALA A 76 -13.67 9.78 -6.51
N LYS A 77 -13.19 9.73 -5.26
CA LYS A 77 -11.76 9.50 -4.98
C LYS A 77 -11.28 8.08 -5.32
N ILE A 78 -12.20 7.11 -5.45
CA ILE A 78 -11.85 5.73 -5.85
C ILE A 78 -11.24 5.72 -7.26
N PRO A 79 -11.98 6.13 -8.33
CA PRO A 79 -11.42 6.11 -9.68
C PRO A 79 -10.22 7.05 -9.85
N PHE A 80 -10.23 8.21 -9.18
CA PHE A 80 -9.10 9.14 -9.22
C PHE A 80 -7.81 8.53 -8.64
N SER A 81 -7.89 7.94 -7.44
CA SER A 81 -6.71 7.31 -6.82
C SER A 81 -6.24 6.09 -7.60
N LEU A 82 -7.16 5.31 -8.18
CA LEU A 82 -6.80 4.20 -9.06
C LEU A 82 -6.04 4.67 -10.30
N ALA A 83 -6.55 5.70 -10.99
CA ALA A 83 -5.89 6.29 -12.16
C ALA A 83 -4.51 6.87 -11.78
N GLN A 84 -4.42 7.60 -10.66
CA GLN A 84 -3.16 8.11 -10.13
C GLN A 84 -2.14 6.99 -9.92
N CYS A 85 -2.52 5.93 -9.22
CA CYS A 85 -1.65 4.77 -8.98
C CYS A 85 -1.23 4.10 -10.30
N PHE A 86 -2.16 3.94 -11.24
CA PHE A 86 -1.89 3.35 -12.55
C PHE A 86 -0.80 4.11 -13.32
N PHE A 87 -0.92 5.44 -13.44
CA PHE A 87 0.10 6.25 -14.11
C PHE A 87 1.45 6.26 -13.38
N LEU A 88 1.42 6.32 -12.04
CA LEU A 88 2.65 6.27 -11.25
C LEU A 88 3.37 4.92 -11.43
N LEU A 89 2.64 3.80 -11.44
CA LEU A 89 3.21 2.47 -11.65
C LEU A 89 3.78 2.31 -13.06
N ILE A 90 3.14 2.86 -14.10
CA ILE A 90 3.70 2.90 -15.47
C ILE A 90 5.01 3.68 -15.51
N LYS A 91 5.10 4.80 -14.79
CA LYS A 91 6.31 5.64 -14.76
C LYS A 91 7.45 4.97 -13.97
N ILE A 92 7.13 4.40 -12.81
CA ILE A 92 8.12 3.80 -11.90
C ILE A 92 8.58 2.43 -12.39
N LYS A 93 7.69 1.66 -13.05
CA LYS A 93 7.91 0.30 -13.53
C LYS A 93 8.46 -0.65 -12.44
N PRO A 94 7.80 -0.74 -11.27
CA PRO A 94 8.28 -1.64 -10.23
C PRO A 94 8.09 -3.10 -10.64
N ARG A 95 8.98 -3.95 -10.15
CA ARG A 95 8.89 -5.40 -10.35
C ARG A 95 7.94 -6.07 -9.36
N LEU A 96 7.71 -5.44 -8.21
CA LEU A 96 6.86 -5.95 -7.15
C LEU A 96 6.18 -4.81 -6.40
N ILE A 97 4.96 -5.06 -5.94
CA ILE A 97 4.26 -4.23 -4.96
C ILE A 97 4.18 -5.00 -3.64
N LEU A 98 4.62 -4.39 -2.55
CA LEU A 98 4.48 -4.94 -1.20
C LEU A 98 3.48 -4.10 -0.41
N SER A 99 2.43 -4.74 0.10
CA SER A 99 1.34 -4.07 0.79
C SER A 99 1.25 -4.47 2.26
N PHE A 100 1.17 -3.46 3.14
CA PHE A 100 0.91 -3.58 4.57
C PHE A 100 -0.51 -3.08 4.93
N GLY A 101 -1.43 -3.12 3.97
CA GLY A 101 -2.84 -2.78 4.13
C GLY A 101 -3.18 -1.30 4.22
N GLY A 102 -4.28 -0.95 4.89
CA GLY A 102 -4.83 0.41 4.89
C GLY A 102 -5.48 0.83 3.56
N TYR A 103 -6.36 1.82 3.60
CA TYR A 103 -7.22 2.17 2.45
C TYR A 103 -6.42 2.62 1.20
N VAL A 104 -5.23 3.19 1.38
CA VAL A 104 -4.32 3.59 0.29
C VAL A 104 -3.86 2.38 -0.53
N SER A 105 -3.68 1.22 0.10
CA SER A 105 -3.18 0.03 -0.59
C SER A 105 -4.13 -0.53 -1.64
N VAL A 106 -5.45 -0.30 -1.50
CA VAL A 106 -6.47 -0.87 -2.40
C VAL A 106 -6.28 -0.41 -3.85
N PRO A 107 -6.29 0.90 -4.17
CA PRO A 107 -6.05 1.35 -5.55
C PRO A 107 -4.65 0.98 -6.06
N VAL A 108 -3.63 0.91 -5.19
CA VAL A 108 -2.27 0.53 -5.58
C VAL A 108 -2.21 -0.94 -6.03
N VAL A 109 -2.77 -1.85 -5.24
CA VAL A 109 -2.79 -3.28 -5.55
C VAL A 109 -3.65 -3.58 -6.78
N ILE A 110 -4.81 -2.92 -6.92
CA ILE A 110 -5.67 -3.06 -8.10
C ILE A 110 -4.95 -2.54 -9.36
N ALA A 111 -4.33 -1.36 -9.29
CA ALA A 111 -3.57 -0.81 -10.42
C ALA A 111 -2.39 -1.73 -10.81
N GLY A 112 -1.71 -2.30 -9.83
CA GLY A 112 -0.66 -3.31 -10.05
C GLY A 112 -1.18 -4.54 -10.79
N TYR A 113 -2.31 -5.09 -10.34
CA TYR A 113 -2.96 -6.22 -11.00
C TYR A 113 -3.31 -5.92 -12.47
N LEU A 114 -3.90 -4.76 -12.75
CA LEU A 114 -4.23 -4.32 -14.12
C LEU A 114 -2.98 -4.19 -15.01
N LEU A 115 -1.85 -3.79 -14.42
CA LEU A 115 -0.55 -3.68 -15.09
C LEU A 115 0.26 -4.98 -15.08
N ARG A 116 -0.30 -6.08 -14.58
CA ARG A 116 0.38 -7.38 -14.40
C ARG A 116 1.64 -7.30 -13.53
N ILE A 117 1.69 -6.35 -12.61
CA ILE A 117 2.73 -6.23 -11.59
C ILE A 117 2.29 -7.07 -10.39
N ARG A 118 3.07 -8.09 -10.02
CA ARG A 118 2.73 -8.95 -8.90
C ARG A 118 2.75 -8.15 -7.59
N SER A 119 1.71 -8.34 -6.79
CA SER A 119 1.61 -7.78 -5.46
C SER A 119 1.67 -8.86 -4.39
N VAL A 120 2.29 -8.54 -3.25
CA VAL A 120 2.35 -9.36 -2.05
C VAL A 120 1.71 -8.56 -0.93
N ILE A 121 0.69 -9.12 -0.27
CA ILE A 121 0.11 -8.55 0.94
C ILE A 121 0.79 -9.19 2.14
N HIS A 122 1.14 -8.40 3.14
CA HIS A 122 1.52 -8.86 4.45
C HIS A 122 0.44 -8.42 5.45
N GLU A 123 -0.18 -9.37 6.14
CA GLU A 123 -1.16 -9.16 7.21
C GLU A 123 -0.55 -9.50 8.57
N GLN A 124 -0.32 -8.46 9.37
CA GLN A 124 0.34 -8.53 10.68
C GLN A 124 -0.65 -8.76 11.82
N THR A 125 -1.93 -8.49 11.58
CA THR A 125 -2.96 -8.50 12.62
C THR A 125 -3.73 -9.81 12.60
N VAL A 126 -4.37 -10.14 13.73
CA VAL A 126 -5.24 -11.32 13.89
C VAL A 126 -6.56 -11.19 13.10
N VAL A 127 -7.00 -9.94 12.85
CA VAL A 127 -8.26 -9.64 12.15
C VAL A 127 -7.96 -8.74 10.97
N ALA A 128 -7.97 -9.31 9.77
CA ALA A 128 -7.65 -8.56 8.57
C ALA A 128 -8.63 -7.40 8.36
N GLY A 129 -8.09 -6.21 8.12
CA GLY A 129 -8.89 -5.01 7.82
C GLY A 129 -9.61 -5.11 6.48
N TRP A 130 -10.67 -4.32 6.30
CA TRP A 130 -11.46 -4.30 5.05
C TRP A 130 -10.59 -4.10 3.80
N ALA A 131 -9.61 -3.20 3.88
CA ALA A 131 -8.71 -2.90 2.78
C ALA A 131 -7.92 -4.13 2.32
N ASN A 132 -7.35 -4.91 3.26
CA ASN A 132 -6.61 -6.12 2.94
C ASN A 132 -7.51 -7.19 2.34
N ARG A 133 -8.74 -7.36 2.84
CA ARG A 133 -9.70 -8.32 2.26
C ARG A 133 -10.08 -7.99 0.82
N VAL A 134 -10.21 -6.70 0.50
CA VAL A 134 -10.49 -6.26 -0.89
C VAL A 134 -9.26 -6.44 -1.76
N ALA A 135 -8.10 -5.93 -1.33
CA ALA A 135 -6.85 -6.01 -2.07
C ALA A 135 -6.41 -7.48 -2.32
N ALA A 136 -6.71 -8.39 -1.39
CA ALA A 136 -6.38 -9.81 -1.49
C ALA A 136 -6.97 -10.51 -2.73
N LYS A 137 -8.09 -10.03 -3.27
CA LYS A 137 -8.66 -10.58 -4.50
C LYS A 137 -7.80 -10.36 -5.75
N PHE A 138 -6.86 -9.40 -5.66
CA PHE A 138 -5.97 -8.98 -6.73
C PHE A 138 -4.50 -9.23 -6.39
N ALA A 139 -4.23 -9.81 -5.21
CA ALA A 139 -2.90 -10.09 -4.74
C ALA A 139 -2.36 -11.39 -5.33
N GLY A 140 -1.07 -11.42 -5.69
CA GLY A 140 -0.44 -12.64 -6.16
C GLY A 140 0.05 -13.55 -5.03
N LYS A 141 0.20 -13.03 -3.81
CA LYS A 141 0.53 -13.81 -2.61
C LYS A 141 0.09 -13.05 -1.36
N ILE A 142 -0.33 -13.78 -0.34
CA ILE A 142 -0.70 -13.23 0.97
C ILE A 142 0.16 -13.91 2.04
N LEU A 143 0.88 -13.11 2.80
CA LEU A 143 1.68 -13.52 3.94
C LEU A 143 0.94 -13.11 5.20
N VAL A 144 0.78 -14.04 6.15
CA VAL A 144 0.09 -13.79 7.41
C VAL A 144 1.02 -14.05 8.59
N SER A 145 0.98 -13.20 9.60
CA SER A 145 1.68 -13.44 10.88
C SER A 145 0.91 -14.38 11.80
N TRP A 146 -0.41 -14.47 11.64
CA TRP A 146 -1.29 -15.28 12.46
C TRP A 146 -2.11 -16.24 11.62
N GLU A 147 -2.09 -17.53 11.98
CA GLU A 147 -2.86 -18.57 11.29
C GLU A 147 -4.36 -18.23 11.24
N ARG A 148 -4.87 -17.66 12.34
CA ARG A 148 -6.28 -17.24 12.46
C ARG A 148 -6.69 -16.19 11.43
N SER A 149 -5.75 -15.44 10.85
CA SER A 149 -6.03 -14.41 9.85
C SER A 149 -6.35 -15.00 8.47
N LYS A 150 -5.93 -16.24 8.19
CA LYS A 150 -6.17 -16.91 6.90
C LYS A 150 -7.65 -16.97 6.53
N LYS A 151 -8.55 -17.10 7.51
CA LYS A 151 -10.00 -17.15 7.29
C LYS A 151 -10.59 -15.89 6.61
N TYR A 152 -9.84 -14.78 6.56
CA TYR A 152 -10.27 -13.54 5.91
C TYR A 152 -9.80 -13.42 4.46
N PHE A 153 -9.01 -14.36 3.97
CA PHE A 153 -8.36 -14.32 2.67
C PHE A 153 -8.82 -15.48 1.78
N PRO A 154 -8.76 -15.31 0.45
CA PRO A 154 -8.98 -16.41 -0.48
C PRO A 154 -7.88 -17.47 -0.35
N ALA A 155 -8.14 -18.70 -0.79
CA ALA A 155 -7.25 -19.84 -0.60
C ALA A 155 -6.12 -19.99 -1.65
N HIS A 156 -5.91 -18.97 -2.51
CA HIS A 156 -4.96 -19.03 -3.64
C HIS A 156 -3.59 -18.40 -3.34
#